data_AF-A0A3C1GMR8-F1
#
_entry.id   AF-A0A3C1GMR8-F1
#
_cell.length_a   1.000
_cell.length_b   1.000
_cell.length_c   1.000
_cell.angle_alpha   90.00
_cell.angle_beta   90.00
_cell.angle_gamma   90.00
#
_symmetry.space_group_name_H-M   'P 1'
#
loop_
_entity.id
_entity.type
_entity.pdbx_description
1 polymer ?
#
loop_
_entity_poly.entity_id
_entity_poly.type
_entity_poly.pdbx_seq_one_letter_code
_entity_poly.pdbx_strand_id
1 'polypeptide(L)'
;MTASRARDARACRRRHYLRYTLGYRSAEDAHALRFGTLLHLMLEHWWCAVREGLEVDDWLRAAQGVLAAQGNVELIDRLKLQVLLTGYHFRWKEEAAFYEVLGVELQFEGPLTNPKTGRASQLWKLAGKLDVLLRDRRDGLVRVVEHKSSSEDVSPGSDYWRRLKMDGQVSVYFEGGRILGHEVYAVLYDVVGKLRHDFVQVPVLDELGNKVVHNAQGERVRTAQGKWRQTGDTAQGFTLQTRPETAEEFQQRIAGVVAEAPEKYFSRAEVHRLEQELADGITDVWQLGQSLRDEELAERFPRNPDACMQPGRTCAYFAACAGEASLDDQRLYVRDENVHPELERAA
;
A
#
# COMPACT_ATOMS: atom_id res chain seq x y z
N MET A 1 17.46 9.47 -9.19
CA MET A 1 16.96 8.10 -9.31
C MET A 1 16.29 7.74 -8.00
N THR A 2 14.99 7.45 -8.07
CA THR A 2 14.18 6.98 -6.94
C THR A 2 13.82 5.51 -7.13
N ALA A 3 13.47 4.80 -6.06
CA ALA A 3 13.03 3.41 -6.15
C ALA A 3 11.78 3.24 -7.04
N SER A 4 10.84 4.20 -6.98
CA SER A 4 9.66 4.28 -7.86
C SER A 4 10.06 4.38 -9.33
N ARG A 5 10.96 5.31 -9.68
CA ARG A 5 11.46 5.50 -11.05
C ARG A 5 12.23 4.30 -11.56
N ALA A 6 13.06 3.68 -10.71
CA ALA A 6 13.80 2.48 -11.04
C ALA A 6 12.86 1.28 -11.31
N ARG A 7 11.80 1.12 -10.50
CA ARG A 7 10.75 0.12 -10.74
C ARG A 7 10.02 0.39 -12.06
N ASP A 8 9.71 1.66 -12.34
CA ASP A 8 9.02 2.03 -13.58
C ASP A 8 9.86 1.69 -14.82
N ALA A 9 11.15 2.02 -14.79
CA ALA A 9 12.12 1.71 -15.84
C ALA A 9 12.32 0.21 -16.05
N ARG A 10 12.49 -0.57 -14.96
CA ARG A 10 12.66 -2.03 -15.04
C ARG A 10 11.47 -2.71 -15.70
N ALA A 11 10.24 -2.28 -15.41
CA ALA A 11 9.08 -2.91 -16.01
C ALA A 11 8.82 -2.45 -17.46
N CYS A 12 9.02 -1.17 -17.80
CA CYS A 12 8.87 -0.69 -19.18
C CYS A 12 9.61 0.64 -19.42
N ARG A 13 10.57 0.64 -20.36
CA ARG A 13 11.35 1.83 -20.73
C ARG A 13 10.48 2.94 -21.30
N ARG A 14 9.50 2.59 -22.15
CA ARG A 14 8.51 3.56 -22.66
C ARG A 14 7.72 4.22 -21.54
N ARG A 15 7.27 3.45 -20.53
CA ARG A 15 6.53 4.02 -19.39
C ARG A 15 7.39 5.01 -18.60
N HIS A 16 8.64 4.63 -18.32
CA HIS A 16 9.58 5.52 -17.65
C HIS A 16 9.81 6.81 -18.43
N TYR A 17 10.06 6.73 -19.73
CA TYR A 17 10.26 7.90 -20.59
C TYR A 17 9.05 8.84 -20.57
N LEU A 18 7.84 8.30 -20.78
CA LEU A 18 6.61 9.10 -20.77
C LEU A 18 6.41 9.81 -19.43
N ARG A 19 6.67 9.11 -18.32
CA ARG A 19 6.43 9.64 -16.98
C ARG A 19 7.50 10.59 -16.47
N TYR A 20 8.76 10.22 -16.60
CA TYR A 20 9.88 10.89 -15.93
C TYR A 20 10.74 11.75 -16.85
N THR A 21 10.63 11.57 -18.17
CA THR A 21 11.32 12.42 -19.15
C THR A 21 10.35 13.42 -19.77
N LEU A 22 9.14 12.99 -20.15
CA LEU A 22 8.14 13.90 -20.72
C LEU A 22 7.20 14.53 -19.69
N GLY A 23 7.08 13.94 -18.50
CA GLY A 23 6.25 14.46 -17.41
C GLY A 23 4.78 14.10 -17.49
N TYR A 24 4.37 13.16 -18.34
CA TYR A 24 2.97 12.76 -18.44
C TYR A 24 2.57 11.85 -17.29
N ARG A 25 1.38 12.05 -16.73
CA ARG A 25 0.73 11.18 -15.73
C ARG A 25 -0.70 10.88 -16.16
N SER A 26 -1.26 9.79 -15.65
CA SER A 26 -2.69 9.52 -15.78
C SER A 26 -3.49 10.62 -15.11
N ALA A 27 -4.54 11.12 -15.75
CA ALA A 27 -5.50 12.05 -15.13
C ALA A 27 -6.35 11.34 -14.07
N GLU A 28 -6.57 10.04 -14.22
CA GLU A 28 -7.25 9.21 -13.22
C GLU A 28 -6.24 8.47 -12.35
N ASP A 29 -6.36 8.63 -11.03
CA ASP A 29 -5.74 7.72 -10.08
C ASP A 29 -6.55 6.42 -9.98
N ALA A 30 -5.88 5.28 -10.17
CA ALA A 30 -6.52 3.99 -9.95
C ALA A 30 -6.99 3.88 -8.49
N HIS A 31 -8.22 3.43 -8.26
CA HIS A 31 -8.82 3.28 -6.93
C HIS A 31 -7.90 2.60 -5.90
N ALA A 32 -7.16 1.56 -6.31
CA ALA A 32 -6.21 0.85 -5.45
C ALA A 32 -4.99 1.68 -5.00
N LEU A 33 -4.59 2.69 -5.77
CA LEU A 33 -3.55 3.66 -5.38
C LEU A 33 -4.08 4.58 -4.29
N ARG A 34 -5.33 5.05 -4.41
CA ARG A 34 -5.97 5.91 -3.40
C ARG A 34 -6.01 5.25 -2.02
N PHE A 35 -6.45 3.98 -1.95
CA PHE A 35 -6.49 3.24 -0.67
C PHE A 35 -5.11 3.14 -0.01
N GLY A 36 -4.09 2.77 -0.78
CA GLY A 36 -2.72 2.62 -0.27
C GLY A 36 -2.14 3.94 0.20
N THR A 37 -2.29 5.00 -0.60
CA THR A 37 -1.84 6.35 -0.24
C THR A 37 -2.51 6.86 1.02
N LEU A 38 -3.83 6.69 1.16
CA LEU A 38 -4.55 7.09 2.38
C LEU A 38 -4.08 6.31 3.60
N LEU A 39 -3.85 5.00 3.48
CA LEU A 39 -3.31 4.22 4.58
C LEU A 39 -1.92 4.73 5.01
N HIS A 40 -1.02 5.02 4.06
CA HIS A 40 0.30 5.59 4.37
C HIS A 40 0.17 6.93 5.10
N LEU A 41 -0.69 7.84 4.63
CA LEU A 41 -0.90 9.13 5.28
C LEU A 41 -1.48 8.96 6.70
N MET A 42 -2.39 8.00 6.90
CA MET A 42 -2.90 7.69 8.24
C MET A 42 -1.78 7.16 9.15
N LEU A 43 -0.91 6.27 8.64
CA LEU A 43 0.23 5.73 9.38
C LEU A 43 1.31 6.79 9.66
N GLU A 44 1.55 7.71 8.74
CA GLU A 44 2.41 8.89 8.96
C GLU A 44 1.96 9.65 10.20
N HIS A 45 0.67 10.03 10.27
CA HIS A 45 0.13 10.73 11.43
C HIS A 45 0.18 9.90 12.72
N TRP A 46 0.03 8.58 12.62
CA TRP A 46 0.22 7.68 13.75
C TRP A 46 1.65 7.75 14.30
N TRP A 47 2.66 7.67 13.42
CA TRP A 47 4.07 7.74 13.81
C TRP A 47 4.52 9.14 14.23
N CYS A 48 3.94 10.19 13.65
CA CYS A 48 4.15 11.57 14.12
C CYS A 48 3.66 11.74 15.57
N ALA A 49 2.48 11.19 15.90
CA ALA A 49 1.97 11.20 17.26
C ALA A 49 2.87 10.42 18.24
N VAL A 50 3.44 9.29 17.82
CA VAL A 50 4.45 8.55 18.60
C VAL A 50 5.70 9.42 18.83
N ARG A 51 6.21 10.07 17.76
CA ARG A 51 7.39 10.95 17.84
C ARG A 51 7.17 12.14 18.77
N GLU A 52 5.99 12.73 18.73
CA GLU A 52 5.61 13.88 19.56
C GLU A 52 5.41 13.51 21.04
N GLY A 53 5.44 12.22 21.37
CA GLY A 53 5.27 11.73 22.73
C GLY A 53 3.84 11.91 23.24
N LEU A 54 2.84 11.87 22.34
CA LEU A 54 1.44 11.88 22.73
C LEU A 54 1.08 10.60 23.50
N GLU A 55 -0.02 10.63 24.24
CA GLU A 55 -0.54 9.43 24.92
C GLU A 55 -0.93 8.36 23.89
N VAL A 56 -0.79 7.08 24.26
CA VAL A 56 -0.97 5.94 23.34
C VAL A 56 -2.32 5.99 22.61
N ASP A 57 -3.40 6.35 23.31
CA ASP A 57 -4.75 6.43 22.73
C ASP A 57 -4.91 7.62 21.76
N ASP A 58 -4.04 8.63 21.83
CA ASP A 58 -4.04 9.77 20.90
C ASP A 58 -3.42 9.41 19.55
N TRP A 59 -2.55 8.39 19.48
CA TRP A 59 -1.92 7.96 18.22
C TRP A 59 -2.96 7.50 17.20
N LEU A 60 -3.92 6.68 17.65
CA LEU A 60 -5.01 6.23 16.81
C LEU A 60 -5.91 7.40 16.39
N ARG A 61 -6.19 8.34 17.30
CA ARG A 61 -7.02 9.51 17.02
C ARG A 61 -6.38 10.43 15.98
N ALA A 62 -5.07 10.68 16.08
CA ALA A 62 -4.32 11.46 15.09
C ALA A 62 -4.45 10.85 13.69
N ALA A 63 -4.24 9.54 13.57
CA ALA A 63 -4.34 8.81 12.32
C ALA A 63 -5.78 8.76 11.75
N GLN A 64 -6.80 8.62 12.61
CA GLN A 64 -8.21 8.66 12.17
C GLN A 64 -8.65 10.07 11.74
N GLY A 65 -8.07 11.12 12.31
CA GLY A 65 -8.32 12.51 11.93
C GLY A 65 -8.04 12.79 10.46
N VAL A 66 -7.01 12.15 9.88
CA VAL A 66 -6.70 12.19 8.44
C VAL A 66 -7.91 11.77 7.62
N LEU A 67 -8.46 10.59 7.91
CA LEU A 67 -9.58 10.04 7.16
C LEU A 67 -10.86 10.88 7.33
N ALA A 68 -11.07 11.50 8.49
CA ALA A 68 -12.19 12.41 8.73
C ALA A 68 -12.08 13.70 7.90
N ALA A 69 -10.85 14.20 7.67
CA ALA A 69 -10.61 15.38 6.84
C ALA A 69 -10.78 15.12 5.33
N GLN A 70 -10.78 13.86 4.89
CA GLN A 70 -10.94 13.49 3.49
C GLN A 70 -12.42 13.39 3.10
N GLY A 71 -12.89 14.31 2.24
CA GLY A 71 -14.29 14.37 1.79
C GLY A 71 -14.69 13.31 0.75
N ASN A 72 -13.73 12.85 -0.08
CA ASN A 72 -14.01 11.99 -1.24
C ASN A 72 -13.44 10.57 -1.07
N VAL A 73 -13.84 9.87 -0.01
CA VAL A 73 -13.49 8.46 0.20
C VAL A 73 -14.76 7.61 0.16
N GLU A 74 -14.79 6.59 -0.69
CA GLU A 74 -15.90 5.65 -0.77
C GLU A 74 -16.19 5.03 0.60
N LEU A 75 -17.47 4.86 0.93
CA LEU A 75 -17.90 4.39 2.25
C LEU A 75 -17.22 3.06 2.63
N ILE A 76 -17.16 2.11 1.71
CA ILE A 76 -16.55 0.80 1.96
C ILE A 76 -15.06 0.92 2.30
N ASP A 77 -14.32 1.77 1.59
CA ASP A 77 -12.90 2.00 1.81
C ASP A 77 -12.66 2.72 3.14
N ARG A 78 -13.51 3.70 3.47
CA ARG A 78 -13.48 4.39 4.77
C ARG A 78 -13.63 3.39 5.91
N LEU A 79 -14.61 2.49 5.85
CA LEU A 79 -14.85 1.50 6.90
C LEU A 79 -13.70 0.49 7.01
N LYS A 80 -13.14 0.03 5.87
CA LYS A 80 -11.96 -0.85 5.84
C LYS A 80 -10.71 -0.19 6.43
N LEU A 81 -10.43 1.06 6.07
CA LEU A 81 -9.29 1.81 6.60
C LEU A 81 -9.40 2.03 8.10
N GLN A 82 -10.59 2.36 8.61
CA GLN A 82 -10.83 2.48 10.05
C GLN A 82 -10.52 1.18 10.78
N VAL A 83 -11.05 0.05 10.31
CA VAL A 83 -10.83 -1.25 10.96
C VAL A 83 -9.37 -1.68 10.89
N LEU A 84 -8.71 -1.52 9.74
CA LEU A 84 -7.29 -1.87 9.60
C LEU A 84 -6.41 -0.98 10.47
N LEU A 85 -6.66 0.33 10.55
CA LEU A 85 -5.88 1.22 11.40
C LEU A 85 -6.08 0.93 12.89
N THR A 86 -7.31 0.64 13.31
CA THR A 86 -7.58 0.21 14.70
C THR A 86 -6.84 -1.08 15.02
N GLY A 87 -6.93 -2.08 14.14
CA GLY A 87 -6.20 -3.34 14.31
C GLY A 87 -4.68 -3.14 14.34
N TYR A 88 -4.14 -2.30 13.45
CA TYR A 88 -2.72 -1.94 13.41
C TYR A 88 -2.27 -1.30 14.74
N HIS A 89 -3.04 -0.33 15.26
CA HIS A 89 -2.73 0.32 16.52
C HIS A 89 -2.66 -0.70 17.67
N PHE A 90 -3.68 -1.55 17.83
CA PHE A 90 -3.65 -2.57 18.89
C PHE A 90 -2.54 -3.61 18.70
N ARG A 91 -2.21 -3.95 17.46
CA ARG A 91 -1.15 -4.92 17.16
C ARG A 91 0.24 -4.41 17.52
N TRP A 92 0.50 -3.11 17.37
CA TRP A 92 1.85 -2.56 17.39
C TRP A 92 2.12 -1.51 18.47
N LYS A 93 1.10 -0.99 19.17
CA LYS A 93 1.29 0.11 20.14
C LYS A 93 2.26 -0.23 21.27
N GLU A 94 2.23 -1.46 21.79
CA GLU A 94 3.12 -1.89 22.87
C GLU A 94 4.58 -1.95 22.41
N GLU A 95 4.80 -2.43 21.18
CA GLU A 95 6.12 -2.46 20.58
C GLU A 95 6.62 -1.05 20.26
N ALA A 96 5.76 -0.19 19.73
CA ALA A 96 6.11 1.17 19.37
C ALA A 96 6.47 2.07 20.56
N ALA A 97 5.98 1.74 21.77
CA ALA A 97 6.39 2.42 23.00
C ALA A 97 7.90 2.30 23.29
N PHE A 98 8.59 1.31 22.71
CA PHE A 98 10.04 1.16 22.81
C PHE A 98 10.83 1.96 21.77
N TYR A 99 10.17 2.59 20.80
CA TYR A 99 10.83 3.27 19.70
C TYR A 99 11.06 4.75 19.99
N GLU A 100 12.30 5.20 19.80
CA GLU A 100 12.63 6.60 19.61
C GLU A 100 12.50 6.93 18.13
N VAL A 101 11.40 7.58 17.74
CA VAL A 101 11.20 7.98 16.34
C VAL A 101 12.11 9.17 16.01
N LEU A 102 13.11 8.95 15.17
CA LEU A 102 14.09 9.95 14.74
C LEU A 102 13.51 10.85 13.65
N GLY A 103 12.61 10.32 12.83
CA GLY A 103 11.83 11.11 11.88
C GLY A 103 10.79 10.28 11.15
N VAL A 104 9.84 10.99 10.53
CA VAL A 104 8.74 10.43 9.74
C VAL A 104 8.76 11.16 8.40
N GLU A 105 8.53 10.42 7.31
CA GLU A 105 8.56 10.95 5.93
C GLU A 105 9.85 11.72 5.62
N LEU A 106 11.00 11.16 6.01
CA LEU A 106 12.31 11.79 5.83
C LEU A 106 12.78 11.68 4.38
N GLN A 107 12.81 12.80 3.68
CA GLN A 107 13.38 12.89 2.34
C GLN A 107 14.91 12.89 2.40
N PHE A 108 15.54 12.16 1.49
CA PHE A 108 16.99 12.20 1.29
C PHE A 108 17.34 12.40 -0.18
N GLU A 109 18.46 13.08 -0.41
CA GLU A 109 19.11 13.21 -1.71
C GLU A 109 20.62 13.14 -1.52
N GLY A 110 21.29 12.35 -2.35
CA GLY A 110 22.73 12.22 -2.33
C GLY A 110 23.31 11.80 -3.68
N PRO A 111 24.65 11.73 -3.79
CA PRO A 111 25.28 11.23 -5.00
C PRO A 111 24.92 9.75 -5.24
N LEU A 112 24.57 9.39 -6.47
CA LEU A 112 24.59 7.98 -6.85
C LEU A 112 26.06 7.59 -7.07
N THR A 113 26.66 6.87 -6.14
CA THR A 113 28.09 6.52 -6.16
C THR A 113 28.28 5.12 -6.72
N ASN A 114 29.22 4.96 -7.65
CA ASN A 114 29.60 3.65 -8.18
C ASN A 114 30.35 2.86 -7.09
N PRO A 115 29.84 1.72 -6.61
CA PRO A 115 30.45 1.00 -5.49
C PRO A 115 31.86 0.48 -5.76
N LYS A 116 32.19 0.20 -7.03
CA LYS A 116 33.51 -0.32 -7.42
C LYS A 116 34.59 0.76 -7.52
N THR A 117 34.22 1.97 -7.95
CA THR A 117 35.19 3.04 -8.24
C THR A 117 35.16 4.19 -7.22
N GLY A 118 34.13 4.23 -6.36
CA GLY A 118 33.91 5.33 -5.42
C GLY A 118 33.52 6.66 -6.09
N ARG A 119 33.33 6.68 -7.41
CA ARG A 119 33.01 7.91 -8.16
C ARG A 119 31.51 8.16 -8.19
N ALA A 120 31.12 9.41 -7.93
CA ALA A 120 29.75 9.86 -8.09
C ALA A 120 29.36 9.96 -9.58
N SER A 121 28.11 9.63 -9.89
CA SER A 121 27.52 9.89 -11.21
C SER A 121 27.36 11.38 -11.44
N GLN A 122 27.67 11.82 -12.67
CA GLN A 122 27.46 13.21 -13.11
C GLN A 122 26.02 13.47 -13.60
N LEU A 123 25.26 12.40 -13.86
CA LEU A 123 23.92 12.47 -14.46
C LEU A 123 22.82 12.14 -13.45
N TRP A 124 23.12 11.26 -12.50
CA TRP A 124 22.13 10.70 -11.61
C TRP A 124 22.49 11.00 -10.15
N LYS A 125 21.52 11.54 -9.42
CA LYS A 125 21.52 11.50 -7.95
C LYS A 125 20.72 10.31 -7.45
N LEU A 126 20.98 9.84 -6.24
CA LEU A 126 20.08 8.94 -5.53
C LEU A 126 19.16 9.78 -4.65
N ALA A 127 17.86 9.49 -4.69
CA ALA A 127 16.88 10.20 -3.87
C ALA A 127 15.75 9.26 -3.45
N GLY A 128 15.09 9.59 -2.35
CA GLY A 128 13.98 8.82 -1.83
C GLY A 128 13.39 9.45 -0.60
N LYS A 129 12.47 8.72 0.01
CA LYS A 129 11.85 9.08 1.27
C LYS A 129 11.77 7.83 2.14
N LEU A 130 12.07 7.97 3.42
CA LEU A 130 11.91 6.93 4.44
C LEU A 130 10.61 7.18 5.17
N ASP A 131 9.71 6.19 5.21
CA ASP A 131 8.41 6.35 5.88
C ASP A 131 8.63 6.66 7.38
N VAL A 132 9.47 5.87 8.07
CA VAL A 132 9.90 6.16 9.44
C VAL A 132 11.36 5.78 9.63
N LEU A 133 12.12 6.63 10.33
CA LEU A 133 13.43 6.29 10.88
C LEU A 133 13.32 6.28 12.40
N LEU A 134 13.74 5.18 13.04
CA LEU A 134 13.65 5.03 14.49
C LEU A 134 14.89 4.39 15.08
N ARG A 135 15.11 4.60 16.38
CA ARG A 135 16.03 3.82 17.21
C ARG A 135 15.22 2.98 18.17
N ASP A 136 15.48 1.68 18.21
CA ASP A 136 14.88 0.81 19.21
C ASP A 136 15.62 0.97 20.53
N ARG A 137 14.91 1.38 21.60
CA ARG A 137 15.53 1.61 22.91
C ARG A 137 15.95 0.32 23.61
N ARG A 138 15.49 -0.84 23.15
CA ARG A 138 15.83 -2.15 23.72
C ARG A 138 17.25 -2.57 23.37
N ASP A 139 17.72 -2.26 22.17
CA ASP A 139 19.05 -2.65 21.66
C ASP A 139 19.91 -1.46 21.19
N GLY A 140 19.34 -0.26 21.08
CA GLY A 140 20.01 0.95 20.61
C GLY A 140 20.21 1.03 19.10
N LEU A 141 19.72 0.06 18.33
CA LEU A 141 19.96 -0.04 16.89
C LEU A 141 18.94 0.79 16.10
N VAL A 142 19.42 1.44 15.04
CA VAL A 142 18.59 2.28 14.16
C VAL A 142 17.98 1.42 13.06
N ARG A 143 16.68 1.61 12.82
CA ARG A 143 15.92 0.88 11.80
C ARG A 143 15.08 1.85 10.97
N VAL A 144 14.85 1.48 9.73
CA VAL A 144 13.85 2.14 8.87
C VAL A 144 12.56 1.31 8.92
N VAL A 145 11.41 1.93 9.12
CA VAL A 145 10.11 1.28 8.86
C VAL A 145 9.69 1.63 7.45
N GLU A 146 9.33 0.61 6.67
CA GLU A 146 8.76 0.75 5.34
C GLU A 146 7.33 0.21 5.37
N HIS A 147 6.35 1.08 5.18
CA HIS A 147 4.95 0.69 5.13
C HIS A 147 4.61 0.11 3.77
N LYS A 148 3.81 -0.95 3.77
CA LYS A 148 3.22 -1.53 2.55
C LYS A 148 1.78 -1.90 2.79
N SER A 149 0.95 -1.69 1.77
CA SER A 149 -0.33 -2.38 1.68
C SER A 149 -0.28 -3.45 0.60
N SER A 150 -0.81 -4.64 0.90
CA SER A 150 -0.79 -5.76 -0.03
C SER A 150 -2.15 -6.42 -0.10
N SER A 151 -2.61 -6.75 -1.31
CA SER A 151 -3.73 -7.67 -1.48
C SER A 151 -3.29 -9.14 -1.40
N GLU A 152 -1.99 -9.43 -1.51
CA GLU A 152 -1.44 -10.80 -1.48
C GLU A 152 -1.45 -11.38 -0.06
N ASP A 153 -1.21 -12.68 0.06
CA ASP A 153 -1.01 -13.32 1.37
C ASP A 153 0.30 -12.84 2.00
N VAL A 154 0.19 -12.18 3.15
CA VAL A 154 1.31 -11.62 3.91
C VAL A 154 1.62 -12.43 5.17
N SER A 155 1.02 -13.61 5.33
CA SER A 155 1.31 -14.50 6.46
C SER A 155 2.78 -14.95 6.45
N PRO A 156 3.35 -15.29 7.62
CA PRO A 156 4.73 -15.76 7.71
C PRO A 156 5.00 -16.96 6.78
N GLY A 157 6.06 -16.87 5.97
CA GLY A 157 6.45 -17.92 5.03
C GLY A 157 5.80 -17.85 3.65
N SER A 158 4.89 -16.90 3.41
CA SER A 158 4.29 -16.71 2.10
C SER A 158 5.30 -16.30 1.01
N ASP A 159 4.91 -16.48 -0.26
CA ASP A 159 5.73 -16.06 -1.41
C ASP A 159 5.99 -14.55 -1.47
N TYR A 160 5.16 -13.75 -0.78
CA TYR A 160 5.40 -12.31 -0.60
C TYR A 160 6.77 -12.07 0.06
N TRP A 161 7.03 -12.72 1.18
CA TRP A 161 8.28 -12.57 1.94
C TRP A 161 9.49 -13.16 1.23
N ARG A 162 9.29 -14.22 0.43
CA ARG A 162 10.37 -14.80 -0.40
C ARG A 162 10.85 -13.82 -1.46
N ARG A 163 9.93 -13.11 -2.12
CA ARG A 163 10.28 -12.10 -3.15
C ARG A 163 10.95 -10.88 -2.56
N LEU A 164 10.55 -10.48 -1.35
CA LEU A 164 11.09 -9.31 -0.66
C LEU A 164 12.60 -9.36 -0.48
N LYS A 165 13.17 -10.56 -0.28
CA LYS A 165 14.62 -10.76 -0.17
C LYS A 165 15.40 -10.22 -1.38
N MET A 166 14.78 -10.22 -2.56
CA MET A 166 15.37 -9.72 -3.81
C MET A 166 15.04 -8.25 -4.11
N ASP A 167 14.30 -7.56 -3.22
CA ASP A 167 13.92 -6.17 -3.49
C ASP A 167 15.14 -5.24 -3.30
N GLY A 168 15.67 -4.75 -4.42
CA GLY A 168 16.73 -3.75 -4.43
C GLY A 168 16.32 -2.39 -3.85
N GLN A 169 15.03 -2.13 -3.64
CA GLN A 169 14.54 -0.95 -2.91
C GLN A 169 15.10 -0.92 -1.48
N VAL A 170 15.29 -2.09 -0.85
CA VAL A 170 15.88 -2.19 0.50
C VAL A 170 17.24 -1.51 0.55
N SER A 171 18.14 -1.80 -0.40
CA SER A 171 19.50 -1.26 -0.40
C SER A 171 19.52 0.28 -0.53
N VAL A 172 18.50 0.86 -1.20
CA VAL A 172 18.35 2.32 -1.31
C VAL A 172 18.02 2.97 0.03
N TYR A 173 17.30 2.28 0.93
CA TYR A 173 16.96 2.82 2.25
C TYR A 173 18.12 2.81 3.23
N PHE A 174 18.99 1.80 3.17
CA PHE A 174 20.25 1.82 3.92
C PHE A 174 21.12 3.01 3.50
N GLU A 175 21.26 3.22 2.19
CA GLU A 175 22.01 4.36 1.66
C GLU A 175 21.33 5.70 2.00
N GLY A 176 19.99 5.75 1.97
CA GLY A 176 19.21 6.90 2.41
C GLY A 176 19.43 7.26 3.88
N GLY A 177 19.42 6.27 4.76
CA GLY A 177 19.77 6.45 6.17
C GLY A 177 21.18 6.99 6.35
N ARG A 178 22.15 6.44 5.60
CA ARG A 178 23.55 6.91 5.60
C ARG A 178 23.68 8.37 5.16
N ILE A 179 22.95 8.76 4.11
CA ILE A 179 22.88 10.15 3.63
C ILE A 179 22.32 11.08 4.71
N LEU A 180 21.33 10.61 5.48
CA LEU A 180 20.74 11.33 6.62
C LEU A 180 21.61 11.28 7.88
N GLY A 181 22.80 10.65 7.84
CA GLY A 181 23.74 10.59 8.97
C GLY A 181 23.47 9.45 9.95
N HIS A 182 22.72 8.43 9.54
CA HIS A 182 22.36 7.29 10.39
C HIS A 182 22.88 5.96 9.83
N GLU A 183 23.45 5.15 10.71
CA GLU A 183 23.81 3.76 10.39
C GLU A 183 22.59 2.86 10.58
N VAL A 184 21.92 2.52 9.48
CA VAL A 184 20.72 1.67 9.51
C VAL A 184 21.13 0.21 9.67
N TYR A 185 20.63 -0.43 10.71
CA TYR A 185 20.86 -1.85 11.01
C TYR A 185 19.93 -2.78 10.21
N ALA A 186 18.65 -2.38 10.08
CA ALA A 186 17.64 -3.16 9.37
C ALA A 186 16.51 -2.29 8.81
N VAL A 187 15.80 -2.83 7.82
CA VAL A 187 14.51 -2.28 7.38
C VAL A 187 13.39 -3.17 7.93
N LEU A 188 12.52 -2.60 8.74
CA LEU A 188 11.24 -3.18 9.18
C LEU A 188 10.23 -3.04 8.06
N TYR A 189 10.00 -4.10 7.30
CA TYR A 189 8.89 -4.14 6.37
C TYR A 189 7.59 -4.33 7.13
N ASP A 190 6.76 -3.30 7.16
CA ASP A 190 5.51 -3.23 7.90
C ASP A 190 4.32 -3.31 6.95
N VAL A 191 3.76 -4.51 6.83
CA VAL A 191 2.81 -4.85 5.78
C VAL A 191 1.40 -4.99 6.34
N VAL A 192 0.50 -4.19 5.80
CA VAL A 192 -0.94 -4.25 6.05
C VAL A 192 -1.66 -4.98 4.91
N GLY A 193 -2.25 -6.12 5.24
CA GLY A 193 -3.09 -6.91 4.34
C GLY A 193 -4.43 -6.21 4.05
N LYS A 194 -4.79 -6.08 2.78
CA LYS A 194 -6.04 -5.43 2.36
C LYS A 194 -7.26 -6.32 2.61
N LEU A 195 -8.32 -5.75 3.16
CA LEU A 195 -9.62 -6.40 3.28
C LEU A 195 -10.31 -6.51 1.92
N ARG A 196 -10.58 -7.75 1.50
CA ARG A 196 -11.30 -8.06 0.24
C ARG A 196 -12.81 -8.20 0.42
N HIS A 197 -13.32 -7.95 1.62
CA HIS A 197 -14.74 -8.08 1.95
C HIS A 197 -15.59 -6.97 1.31
N ASP A 198 -16.83 -7.30 0.98
CA ASP A 198 -17.83 -6.36 0.48
C ASP A 198 -19.11 -6.44 1.33
N PHE A 199 -20.02 -5.47 1.17
CA PHE A 199 -21.35 -5.52 1.75
C PHE A 199 -22.09 -6.77 1.29
N VAL A 200 -22.83 -7.40 2.20
CA VAL A 200 -23.61 -8.60 1.89
C VAL A 200 -25.11 -8.37 2.09
N GLN A 201 -25.91 -9.30 1.60
CA GLN A 201 -27.33 -9.38 1.96
C GLN A 201 -27.45 -10.16 3.27
N VAL A 202 -28.03 -9.54 4.29
CA VAL A 202 -28.26 -10.15 5.61
C VAL A 202 -29.71 -10.63 5.75
N PRO A 203 -29.95 -11.79 6.39
CA PRO A 203 -31.30 -12.28 6.64
C PRO A 203 -32.14 -11.30 7.47
N VAL A 204 -33.40 -11.09 7.07
CA VAL A 204 -34.37 -10.39 7.93
C VAL A 204 -34.77 -11.32 9.06
N LEU A 205 -34.68 -10.83 10.30
CA LEU A 205 -35.05 -11.57 11.51
C LEU A 205 -36.40 -11.07 12.04
N ASP A 206 -37.17 -11.97 12.66
CA ASP A 206 -38.34 -11.59 13.44
C ASP A 206 -37.99 -11.15 14.87
N GLU A 207 -39.01 -10.78 15.65
CA GLU A 207 -38.89 -10.35 17.06
C GLU A 207 -38.21 -11.39 17.98
N LEU A 208 -38.19 -12.66 17.56
CA LEU A 208 -37.58 -13.78 18.29
C LEU A 208 -36.22 -14.19 17.70
N GLY A 209 -35.67 -13.42 16.75
CA GLY A 209 -34.38 -13.66 16.12
C GLY A 209 -34.39 -14.75 15.04
N ASN A 210 -35.56 -15.22 14.59
CA ASN A 210 -35.64 -16.24 13.53
C ASN A 210 -35.64 -15.59 12.14
N LYS A 211 -34.90 -16.18 11.21
CA LYS A 211 -34.90 -15.74 9.81
C LYS A 211 -36.29 -15.85 9.20
N VAL A 212 -36.67 -14.85 8.43
CA VAL A 212 -37.97 -14.76 7.77
C VAL A 212 -37.90 -15.45 6.41
N VAL A 213 -38.70 -16.51 6.24
CA VAL A 213 -38.84 -17.24 4.98
C VAL A 213 -40.30 -17.19 4.52
N HIS A 214 -40.53 -16.78 3.28
CA HIS A 214 -41.87 -16.67 2.68
C HIS A 214 -42.12 -17.76 1.63
N ASN A 215 -43.37 -18.20 1.50
CA ASN A 215 -43.83 -18.98 0.35
C ASN A 215 -44.15 -18.09 -0.86
N ALA A 216 -44.62 -18.70 -1.96
CA ALA A 216 -45.00 -17.99 -3.18
C ALA A 216 -46.14 -16.97 -2.97
N GLN A 217 -46.92 -17.10 -1.90
CA GLN A 217 -48.02 -16.21 -1.52
C GLN A 217 -47.57 -15.10 -0.55
N GLY A 218 -46.30 -15.07 -0.15
CA GLY A 218 -45.75 -14.08 0.78
C GLY A 218 -45.96 -14.40 2.27
N GLU A 219 -46.39 -15.61 2.61
CA GLU A 219 -46.69 -16.02 3.99
C GLU A 219 -45.50 -16.71 4.65
N ARG A 220 -45.37 -16.57 5.98
CA ARG A 220 -44.30 -17.20 6.75
C ARG A 220 -44.43 -18.73 6.81
N VAL A 221 -43.31 -19.41 6.57
CA VAL A 221 -43.25 -20.87 6.48
C VAL A 221 -42.73 -21.52 7.77
N ARG A 222 -43.43 -22.57 8.23
CA ARG A 222 -42.96 -23.45 9.32
C ARG A 222 -42.47 -24.78 8.78
N THR A 223 -41.55 -25.42 9.50
CA THR A 223 -41.13 -26.80 9.23
C THR A 223 -42.22 -27.78 9.69
N ALA A 224 -42.13 -29.05 9.26
CA ALA A 224 -43.04 -30.10 9.71
C ALA A 224 -43.03 -30.29 11.25
N GLN A 225 -41.96 -29.87 11.92
CA GLN A 225 -41.82 -29.88 13.39
C GLN A 225 -42.42 -28.63 14.07
N GLY A 226 -43.12 -27.78 13.33
CA GLY A 226 -43.77 -26.56 13.85
C GLY A 226 -42.84 -25.37 14.10
N LYS A 227 -41.53 -25.51 13.93
CA LYS A 227 -40.56 -24.40 14.09
C LYS A 227 -40.57 -23.48 12.86
N TRP A 228 -40.24 -22.21 13.03
CA TRP A 228 -40.05 -21.30 11.89
C TRP A 228 -38.92 -21.80 10.99
N ARG A 229 -39.15 -21.80 9.67
CA ARG A 229 -38.13 -22.20 8.70
C ARG A 229 -37.06 -21.11 8.60
N GLN A 230 -35.80 -21.52 8.58
CA GLN A 230 -34.62 -20.62 8.62
C GLN A 230 -33.87 -20.55 7.27
N THR A 231 -34.29 -21.35 6.29
CA THR A 231 -33.63 -21.52 4.99
C THR A 231 -34.63 -21.48 3.85
N GLY A 232 -34.25 -20.86 2.73
CA GLY A 232 -35.00 -20.90 1.48
C GLY A 232 -34.91 -22.27 0.79
N ASP A 233 -35.80 -22.50 -0.17
CA ASP A 233 -35.85 -23.71 -0.98
C ASP A 233 -36.58 -23.42 -2.29
N THR A 234 -35.82 -23.32 -3.39
CA THR A 234 -36.34 -22.96 -4.71
C THR A 234 -37.34 -23.98 -5.24
N ALA A 235 -37.16 -25.27 -4.94
CA ALA A 235 -38.06 -26.33 -5.43
C ALA A 235 -39.45 -26.24 -4.77
N GLN A 236 -39.48 -25.78 -3.52
CA GLN A 236 -40.73 -25.57 -2.77
C GLN A 236 -41.26 -24.13 -2.85
N GLY A 237 -40.61 -23.26 -3.64
CA GLY A 237 -41.00 -21.85 -3.77
C GLY A 237 -40.79 -21.03 -2.50
N PHE A 238 -39.85 -21.43 -1.64
CA PHE A 238 -39.56 -20.74 -0.38
C PHE A 238 -38.38 -19.79 -0.51
N THR A 239 -38.61 -18.52 -0.20
CA THR A 239 -37.63 -17.45 -0.37
C THR A 239 -37.24 -16.88 0.99
N LEU A 240 -35.96 -17.00 1.34
CA LEU A 240 -35.38 -16.31 2.49
C LEU A 240 -35.37 -14.81 2.22
N GLN A 241 -36.00 -14.04 3.10
CA GLN A 241 -36.03 -12.58 2.99
C GLN A 241 -34.69 -12.02 3.50
N THR A 242 -34.11 -11.13 2.71
CA THR A 242 -32.84 -10.46 3.03
C THR A 242 -32.96 -8.97 2.87
N ARG A 243 -32.05 -8.24 3.49
CA ARG A 243 -31.86 -6.80 3.30
C ARG A 243 -30.37 -6.49 3.11
N PRO A 244 -30.02 -5.31 2.55
CA PRO A 244 -28.65 -4.83 2.59
C PRO A 244 -28.13 -4.77 4.03
N GLU A 245 -26.89 -5.21 4.21
CA GLU A 245 -26.10 -4.97 5.43
C GLU A 245 -25.90 -3.47 5.65
N THR A 246 -26.01 -3.01 6.90
CA THR A 246 -25.72 -1.60 7.23
C THR A 246 -24.22 -1.35 7.34
N ALA A 247 -23.79 -0.08 7.35
CA ALA A 247 -22.40 0.29 7.53
C ALA A 247 -21.81 -0.23 8.86
N GLU A 248 -22.59 -0.15 9.94
CA GLU A 248 -22.21 -0.58 11.28
C GLU A 248 -22.07 -2.11 11.34
N GLU A 249 -23.01 -2.84 10.73
CA GLU A 249 -22.94 -4.32 10.65
C GLU A 249 -21.73 -4.77 9.83
N PHE A 250 -21.48 -4.11 8.69
CA PHE A 250 -20.31 -4.38 7.86
C PHE A 250 -19.02 -4.15 8.65
N GLN A 251 -18.91 -3.01 9.33
CA GLN A 251 -17.74 -2.64 10.13
C GLN A 251 -17.50 -3.65 11.26
N GLN A 252 -18.54 -4.01 12.01
CA GLN A 252 -18.44 -5.01 13.08
C GLN A 252 -18.01 -6.37 12.54
N ARG A 253 -18.57 -6.81 11.40
CA ARG A 253 -18.21 -8.09 10.78
C ARG A 253 -16.75 -8.12 10.37
N ILE A 254 -16.27 -7.12 9.64
CA ILE A 254 -14.86 -7.10 9.19
C ILE A 254 -13.90 -6.89 10.36
N ALA A 255 -14.30 -6.18 11.43
CA ALA A 255 -13.51 -6.06 12.65
C ALA A 255 -13.36 -7.41 13.35
N GLY A 256 -14.44 -8.20 13.44
CA GLY A 256 -14.41 -9.58 13.93
C GLY A 256 -13.43 -10.44 13.14
N VAL A 257 -13.48 -10.39 11.80
CA VAL A 257 -12.57 -11.14 10.93
C VAL A 257 -11.09 -10.75 11.16
N VAL A 258 -10.80 -9.46 11.32
CA VAL A 258 -9.43 -8.99 11.61
C VAL A 258 -8.98 -9.44 13.00
N ALA A 259 -9.87 -9.39 14.00
CA ALA A 259 -9.56 -9.80 15.37
C ALA A 259 -9.34 -11.32 15.51
N GLU A 260 -10.04 -12.13 14.72
CA GLU A 260 -9.88 -13.59 14.72
C GLU A 260 -8.54 -14.06 14.14
N ALA A 261 -7.94 -13.30 13.21
CA ALA A 261 -6.71 -13.67 12.52
C ALA A 261 -5.84 -12.45 12.18
N PRO A 262 -5.34 -11.69 13.20
CA PRO A 262 -4.61 -10.45 13.00
C PRO A 262 -3.32 -10.63 12.18
N GLU A 263 -2.67 -11.80 12.24
CA GLU A 263 -1.45 -12.13 11.50
C GLU A 263 -1.63 -12.14 9.98
N LYS A 264 -2.87 -12.33 9.49
CA LYS A 264 -3.19 -12.21 8.06
C LYS A 264 -3.21 -10.77 7.56
N TYR A 265 -3.36 -9.82 8.48
CA TYR A 265 -3.55 -8.40 8.18
C TYR A 265 -2.39 -7.54 8.62
N PHE A 266 -1.64 -7.94 9.66
CA PHE A 266 -0.55 -7.16 10.22
C PHE A 266 0.67 -8.05 10.36
N SER A 267 1.65 -7.86 9.49
CA SER A 267 2.89 -8.62 9.51
C SER A 267 4.08 -7.70 9.35
N ARG A 268 5.09 -7.91 10.21
CA ARG A 268 6.40 -7.24 10.15
C ARG A 268 7.50 -8.24 9.94
N ALA A 269 8.49 -7.90 9.12
CA ALA A 269 9.74 -8.64 9.06
C ALA A 269 10.94 -7.70 9.02
N GLU A 270 11.98 -8.08 9.75
CA GLU A 270 13.30 -7.45 9.67
C GLU A 270 14.03 -7.93 8.42
N VAL A 271 14.44 -6.98 7.58
CA VAL A 271 15.31 -7.24 6.44
C VAL A 271 16.68 -6.63 6.71
N HIS A 272 17.68 -7.51 6.76
CA HIS A 272 19.08 -7.14 6.87
C HIS A 272 19.74 -7.18 5.49
N ARG A 273 20.85 -6.45 5.35
CA ARG A 273 21.72 -6.50 4.18
C ARG A 273 23.16 -6.59 4.62
N LEU A 274 23.88 -7.54 4.05
CA LEU A 274 25.34 -7.56 4.13
C LEU A 274 25.92 -6.45 3.27
N GLU A 275 27.14 -6.02 3.57
CA GLU A 275 27.84 -4.97 2.82
C GLU A 275 27.88 -5.26 1.30
N GLN A 276 28.12 -6.52 0.93
CA GLN A 276 28.11 -6.94 -0.47
C GLN A 276 26.72 -6.79 -1.11
N GLU A 277 25.63 -7.12 -0.41
CA GLU A 277 24.27 -6.97 -0.94
C GLU A 277 23.87 -5.49 -1.09
N LEU A 278 24.39 -4.62 -0.22
CA LEU A 278 24.24 -3.17 -0.37
C LEU A 278 24.99 -2.68 -1.62
N ALA A 279 26.24 -3.09 -1.78
CA ALA A 279 27.05 -2.74 -2.95
C ALA A 279 26.43 -3.24 -4.27
N ASP A 280 25.91 -4.47 -4.28
CA ASP A 280 25.22 -5.05 -5.44
C ASP A 280 23.94 -4.26 -5.76
N GLY A 281 23.12 -3.95 -4.75
CA GLY A 281 21.91 -3.15 -4.94
C GLY A 281 22.18 -1.75 -5.52
N ILE A 282 23.21 -1.05 -5.04
CA ILE A 282 23.61 0.25 -5.61
C ILE A 282 24.20 0.09 -7.02
N THR A 283 24.92 -1.01 -7.28
CA THR A 283 25.44 -1.33 -8.61
C THR A 283 24.30 -1.51 -9.62
N ASP A 284 23.22 -2.19 -9.25
CA ASP A 284 22.03 -2.35 -10.10
C ASP A 284 21.39 -1.00 -10.44
N VAL A 285 21.26 -0.11 -9.44
CA VAL A 285 20.75 1.26 -9.65
C VAL A 285 21.67 2.05 -10.58
N TRP A 286 22.99 1.93 -10.41
CA TRP A 286 23.99 2.55 -11.27
C TRP A 286 23.87 2.06 -12.72
N GLN A 287 23.84 0.74 -12.95
CA GLN A 287 23.73 0.15 -14.28
C GLN A 287 22.42 0.54 -14.96
N LEU A 288 21.32 0.58 -14.21
CA LEU A 288 20.04 1.07 -14.73
C LEU A 288 20.14 2.53 -15.19
N GLY A 289 20.83 3.39 -14.42
CA GLY A 289 21.09 4.77 -14.81
C GLY A 289 21.92 4.89 -16.08
N GLN A 290 22.93 4.02 -16.27
CA GLN A 290 23.70 3.98 -17.52
C GLN A 290 22.83 3.56 -18.71
N SER A 291 22.04 2.49 -18.56
CA SER A 291 21.19 2.02 -19.65
C SER A 291 20.16 3.07 -20.08
N LEU A 292 19.58 3.81 -19.11
CA LEU A 292 18.65 4.89 -19.40
C LEU A 292 19.32 6.03 -20.18
N ARG A 293 20.59 6.33 -19.87
CA ARG A 293 21.35 7.34 -20.61
C ARG A 293 21.58 6.91 -22.06
N ASP A 294 21.89 5.64 -22.29
CA ASP A 294 22.09 5.12 -23.64
C ASP A 294 20.79 5.18 -24.46
N GLU A 295 19.65 4.87 -23.84
CA GLU A 295 18.32 5.00 -24.45
C GLU A 295 17.96 6.44 -24.80
N GLU A 296 18.29 7.39 -23.92
CA GLU A 296 18.12 8.84 -24.17
C GLU A 296 18.98 9.32 -25.34
N LEU A 297 20.26 8.92 -25.39
CA LEU A 297 21.16 9.27 -26.49
C LEU A 297 20.73 8.68 -27.82
N ALA A 298 20.15 7.48 -27.80
CA ALA A 298 19.64 6.82 -28.99
C ALA A 298 18.24 7.31 -29.41
N GLU A 299 17.56 8.09 -28.56
CA GLU A 299 16.14 8.47 -28.70
C GLU A 299 15.22 7.24 -28.90
N ARG A 300 15.54 6.14 -28.20
CA ARG A 300 14.83 4.86 -28.33
C ARG A 300 14.37 4.32 -26.98
N PHE A 301 13.05 4.32 -26.80
CA PHE A 301 12.40 3.87 -25.56
C PHE A 301 11.48 2.67 -25.85
N PRO A 302 11.98 1.43 -25.72
CA PRO A 302 11.23 0.23 -26.08
C PRO A 302 9.99 0.03 -25.18
N ARG A 303 8.93 -0.50 -25.78
CA ARG A 303 7.71 -0.93 -25.07
C ARG A 303 7.93 -2.33 -24.51
N ASN A 304 7.21 -2.66 -23.44
CA ASN A 304 7.13 -4.02 -22.91
C ASN A 304 5.65 -4.45 -22.85
N PRO A 305 5.14 -5.19 -23.85
CA PRO A 305 3.76 -5.66 -23.88
C PRO A 305 3.37 -6.51 -22.66
N ASP A 306 4.31 -7.27 -22.08
CA ASP A 306 4.04 -8.08 -20.89
C ASP A 306 3.74 -7.23 -19.65
N ALA A 307 4.22 -5.98 -19.63
CA ALA A 307 3.94 -5.01 -18.56
C ALA A 307 2.68 -4.15 -18.83
N CYS A 308 2.05 -4.28 -20.01
CA CYS A 308 0.90 -3.47 -20.38
C CYS A 308 -0.40 -3.88 -19.68
N MET A 309 -0.63 -5.18 -19.52
CA MET A 309 -1.83 -5.74 -18.91
C MET A 309 -1.43 -6.70 -17.79
N GLN A 310 -1.69 -6.30 -16.55
CA GLN A 310 -1.45 -7.12 -15.35
C GLN A 310 -2.80 -7.40 -14.67
N PRO A 311 -2.95 -8.50 -13.92
CA PRO A 311 -4.19 -8.80 -13.21
C PRO A 311 -4.67 -7.60 -12.37
N GLY A 312 -5.88 -7.12 -12.65
CA GLY A 312 -6.49 -5.98 -11.95
C GLY A 312 -5.86 -4.60 -12.26
N ARG A 313 -4.96 -4.50 -13.25
CA ARG A 313 -4.36 -3.22 -13.64
C ARG A 313 -3.90 -3.19 -15.10
N THR A 314 -4.45 -2.25 -15.86
CA THR A 314 -3.90 -1.85 -17.16
C THR A 314 -2.90 -0.70 -16.98
N CYS A 315 -1.82 -0.71 -17.77
CA CYS A 315 -0.86 0.39 -17.80
C CYS A 315 -1.56 1.70 -18.22
N ALA A 316 -1.33 2.78 -17.47
CA ALA A 316 -1.94 4.09 -17.74
C ALA A 316 -1.65 4.62 -19.15
N TYR A 317 -0.51 4.25 -19.74
CA TYR A 317 -0.11 4.68 -21.07
C TYR A 317 -0.45 3.68 -22.18
N PHE A 318 -1.28 2.66 -21.89
CA PHE A 318 -1.64 1.65 -22.88
C PHE A 318 -2.28 2.28 -24.11
N ALA A 319 -3.31 3.10 -23.93
CA ALA A 319 -4.02 3.75 -25.04
C ALA A 319 -3.07 4.58 -25.91
N ALA A 320 -2.18 5.38 -25.29
CA ALA A 320 -1.15 6.11 -26.01
C ALA A 320 -0.14 5.20 -26.75
N CYS A 321 0.25 4.07 -26.15
CA CYS A 321 1.19 3.13 -26.77
C CYS A 321 0.57 2.33 -27.93
N ALA A 322 -0.73 2.03 -27.83
CA ALA A 322 -1.52 1.31 -28.83
C ALA A 322 -2.01 2.21 -29.98
N GLY A 323 -1.90 3.53 -29.83
CA GLY A 323 -2.40 4.50 -30.81
C GLY A 323 -3.90 4.77 -30.69
N GLU A 324 -4.51 4.41 -29.57
CA GLU A 324 -5.94 4.60 -29.28
C GLU A 324 -6.24 5.99 -28.72
N ALA A 325 -5.24 6.66 -28.14
CA ALA A 325 -5.36 8.02 -27.61
C ALA A 325 -4.06 8.83 -27.82
N SER A 326 -4.20 10.16 -27.90
CA SER A 326 -3.05 11.08 -27.86
C SER A 326 -2.61 11.30 -26.41
N LEU A 327 -1.31 11.57 -26.19
CA LEU A 327 -0.80 12.05 -24.90
C LEU A 327 -1.33 13.45 -24.54
N ASP A 328 -1.83 14.19 -25.53
CA ASP A 328 -2.43 15.51 -25.33
C ASP A 328 -3.93 15.43 -24.97
N ASP A 329 -4.51 14.22 -24.87
CA ASP A 329 -5.88 14.06 -24.37
C ASP A 329 -5.92 14.33 -22.86
N GLN A 330 -6.33 15.55 -22.50
CA GLN A 330 -6.40 16.03 -21.12
C GLN A 330 -7.36 15.25 -20.23
N ARG A 331 -8.26 14.44 -20.81
CA ARG A 331 -9.13 13.55 -20.03
C ARG A 331 -8.37 12.33 -19.52
N LEU A 332 -7.29 11.93 -20.20
CA LEU A 332 -6.51 10.75 -19.89
C LEU A 332 -5.15 11.08 -19.29
N TYR A 333 -4.56 12.22 -19.69
CA TYR A 333 -3.21 12.57 -19.31
C TYR A 333 -3.08 14.02 -18.86
N VAL A 334 -2.28 14.22 -17.81
CA VAL A 334 -1.82 15.54 -17.36
C VAL A 334 -0.31 15.60 -17.45
N ARG A 335 0.24 16.79 -17.72
CA ARG A 335 1.68 17.01 -17.72
C ARG A 335 2.07 17.76 -16.45
N ASP A 336 2.98 17.16 -15.70
CA ASP A 336 3.49 17.69 -14.44
C ASP A 336 4.93 18.16 -14.62
N GLU A 337 5.24 19.36 -14.14
CA GLU A 337 6.62 19.86 -14.08
C GLU A 337 7.42 19.12 -13.02
N ASN A 338 6.76 18.72 -11.92
CA ASN A 338 7.36 17.85 -10.92
C ASN A 338 7.20 16.38 -11.32
N VAL A 339 8.27 15.80 -11.85
CA VAL A 339 8.29 14.37 -12.20
C VAL A 339 8.47 13.45 -10.98
N HIS A 340 8.70 14.00 -9.78
CA HIS A 340 8.90 13.30 -8.52
C HIS A 340 8.05 13.87 -7.35
N PRO A 341 6.71 14.00 -7.49
CA PRO A 341 5.84 14.51 -6.45
C PRO A 341 5.82 13.60 -5.22
N GLU A 342 6.20 12.32 -5.35
CA GLU A 342 6.36 11.43 -4.20
C GLU A 342 7.41 11.89 -3.18
N LEU A 343 8.33 12.77 -3.60
CA LEU A 343 9.37 13.30 -2.72
C LEU A 343 8.93 14.58 -2.00
N GLU A 344 7.86 15.25 -2.44
CA GLU A 344 7.33 16.40 -1.72
C GLU A 344 6.72 15.95 -0.38
N ARG A 345 6.81 16.81 0.63
CA ARG A 345 6.03 16.59 1.86
C ARG A 345 4.56 16.75 1.52
N ALA A 346 3.71 15.85 2.03
CA ALA A 346 2.28 16.12 2.09
C ALA A 346 2.11 17.43 2.89
N ALA A 347 1.40 18.39 2.31
CA ALA A 347 1.19 19.71 2.89
C ALA A 347 0.31 19.66 4.14
#